data_AF-A0AAV1VD53-F1
#
_entry.id   AF-A0AAV1VD53-F1
#
_cell.length_a   1.000
_cell.length_b   1.000
_cell.length_c   1.000
_cell.angle_alpha   90.00
_cell.angle_beta   90.00
_cell.angle_gamma   90.00
#
_symmetry.space_group_name_H-M   'P 1'
#
loop_
_entity.id
_entity.type
_entity.pdbx_description
1 polymer ?
#
loop_
_entity_poly.entity_id
_entity_poly.type
_entity_poly.pdbx_seq_one_letter_code
_entity_poly.pdbx_strand_id
1 'polypeptide(L)' 'MNMLDDEDDQSFHATRDGYSHLSDVEWDAVERMGSTMGIHAVSVMLEALNRDAQHATIAKFIQMNLTQNARK' A
#
# COMPACT_ATOMS: atom_id res chain seq x y z
N MET A 1 -5.97 -14.24 37.47
CA MET A 1 -5.66 -13.08 36.62
C MET A 1 -4.26 -13.28 36.10
N ASN A 2 -4.12 -13.73 34.85
CA ASN A 2 -2.85 -13.66 34.14
C ASN A 2 -2.94 -12.47 33.20
N MET A 3 -2.03 -11.53 33.42
CA MET A 3 -2.00 -10.19 32.88
C MET A 3 -0.76 -10.14 31.99
N LEU A 4 -1.00 -9.82 30.71
CA LEU A 4 -0.08 -9.19 29.77
C LEU A 4 1.15 -10.00 29.33
N ASP A 5 1.08 -10.48 28.10
CA ASP A 5 2.08 -10.10 27.10
C ASP A 5 1.33 -10.12 25.74
N ASP A 6 0.51 -9.08 25.53
CA ASP A 6 0.09 -8.73 24.18
C ASP A 6 1.38 -8.23 23.52
N GLU A 7 2.11 -9.16 22.89
CA GLU A 7 3.25 -8.83 22.06
C GLU A 7 2.81 -7.70 21.16
N ASP A 8 3.48 -6.55 21.29
CA ASP A 8 3.32 -5.40 20.42
C ASP A 8 3.33 -5.91 18.99
N ASP A 9 2.13 -6.06 18.42
CA ASP A 9 1.92 -6.27 17.01
C ASP A 9 2.34 -4.97 16.33
N GLN A 10 3.66 -4.78 16.27
CA GLN A 10 4.36 -3.92 15.33
C GLN A 10 4.17 -4.49 13.92
N SER A 11 2.99 -5.05 13.61
CA SER A 11 2.39 -4.99 12.30
C SER A 11 2.59 -3.56 11.84
N PHE A 12 3.59 -3.43 10.99
CA PHE A 12 3.85 -2.27 10.19
C PHE A 12 2.60 -2.09 9.34
N HIS A 13 1.58 -1.47 9.92
CA HIS A 13 0.46 -0.96 9.20
C HIS A 13 1.05 0.24 8.49
N ALA A 14 1.26 0.14 7.17
CA ALA A 14 1.33 1.35 6.39
C ALA A 14 0.07 2.14 6.69
N THR A 15 0.20 3.15 7.53
CA THR A 15 -0.87 4.06 7.85
C THR A 15 -0.87 5.11 6.76
N ARG A 16 -2.08 5.53 6.38
CA ARG A 16 -2.28 6.59 5.38
C ARG A 16 -1.45 7.84 5.69
N ASP A 17 -1.20 8.11 6.97
CA ASP A 17 -0.39 9.26 7.42
C ASP A 17 1.06 9.22 6.90
N GLY A 18 1.67 8.04 6.80
CA GLY A 18 3.01 7.85 6.21
C GLY A 18 3.08 8.12 4.71
N TYR A 19 1.91 8.16 4.06
CA TYR A 19 1.73 8.40 2.64
C TYR A 19 0.82 9.61 2.38
N SER A 20 0.89 10.64 3.24
CA SER A 20 0.07 11.85 3.13
C SER A 20 0.23 12.63 1.81
N HIS A 21 1.29 12.37 1.03
CA HIS A 21 1.47 12.92 -0.31
C HIS A 21 0.67 12.18 -1.39
N LEU A 22 0.16 10.99 -1.11
CA LEU A 22 -0.72 10.25 -2.02
C LEU A 22 -2.14 10.80 -1.97
N SER A 23 -2.78 10.84 -3.13
CA SER A 23 -4.22 11.11 -3.24
C SER A 23 -5.06 9.93 -2.73
N ASP A 24 -6.35 10.17 -2.49
CA ASP A 24 -7.31 9.11 -2.11
C ASP A 24 -7.32 7.93 -3.10
N VAL A 25 -7.24 8.23 -4.39
CA VAL A 25 -7.25 7.23 -5.47
C VAL A 25 -5.98 6.39 -5.44
N GLU A 26 -4.84 7.03 -5.19
CA GLU A 26 -3.56 6.33 -5.06
C GLU A 26 -3.52 5.48 -3.79
N TRP A 27 -4.09 5.96 -2.69
CA TRP A 27 -4.20 5.19 -1.45
C TRP A 27 -5.06 3.93 -1.61
N ASP A 28 -6.25 4.05 -2.20
CA ASP A 28 -7.10 2.89 -2.52
C ASP A 28 -6.37 1.89 -3.44
N ALA A 29 -5.55 2.37 -4.38
CA ALA A 29 -4.71 1.50 -5.19
C ALA A 29 -3.63 0.78 -4.37
N VAL A 30 -2.98 1.45 -3.41
CA VAL A 30 -2.03 0.84 -2.47
C VAL A 30 -2.70 -0.23 -1.61
N GLU A 31 -3.91 0.02 -1.11
CA GLU A 31 -4.70 -0.97 -0.34
C GLU A 31 -5.04 -2.21 -1.18
N ARG A 32 -5.37 -2.02 -2.47
CA ARG A 32 -5.62 -3.13 -3.41
C ARG A 32 -4.35 -3.90 -3.77
N MET A 33 -3.23 -3.20 -3.96
CA MET A 33 -1.92 -3.84 -4.11
C MET A 33 -1.63 -4.69 -2.87
N GLY A 34 -1.83 -4.13 -1.68
CA GLY A 34 -1.64 -4.81 -0.40
C GLY A 34 -2.55 -6.03 -0.22
N SER A 35 -3.79 -5.96 -0.70
CA SER A 35 -4.71 -7.10 -0.71
C SER A 35 -4.25 -8.24 -1.64
N THR A 36 -3.42 -7.95 -2.64
CA THR A 36 -2.93 -8.93 -3.62
C THR A 36 -1.58 -9.53 -3.23
N MET A 37 -0.62 -8.71 -2.79
CA MET A 37 0.76 -9.13 -2.52
C MET A 37 1.23 -8.93 -1.07
N GLY A 38 0.33 -8.48 -0.19
CA GLY A 38 0.60 -8.15 1.21
C GLY A 38 0.95 -6.67 1.40
N ILE A 39 0.27 -6.00 2.33
CA ILE A 39 0.46 -4.56 2.57
C ILE A 39 1.90 -4.24 2.98
N HIS A 40 2.52 -5.08 3.81
CA HIS A 40 3.90 -4.89 4.24
C HIS A 40 4.90 -4.92 3.08
N ALA A 41 4.71 -5.83 2.11
CA ALA A 41 5.57 -5.90 0.93
C ALA A 41 5.43 -4.65 0.05
N VAL A 42 4.20 -4.15 -0.10
CA VAL A 42 3.94 -2.90 -0.83
C VAL A 42 4.60 -1.72 -0.10
N SER A 43 4.52 -1.67 1.23
CA SER A 43 5.14 -0.61 2.00
C SER A 43 6.66 -0.57 1.83
N VAL A 44 7.34 -1.70 2.05
CA VAL A 44 8.80 -1.80 1.89
C VAL A 44 9.22 -1.40 0.48
N MET A 45 8.45 -1.83 -0.54
CA MET A 45 8.70 -1.44 -1.92
C MET A 45 8.55 0.08 -2.13
N LEU A 46 7.50 0.70 -1.60
CA LEU A 46 7.28 2.14 -1.77
C LEU A 46 8.29 2.98 -0.97
N GLU A 47 8.67 2.55 0.23
CA GLU A 47 9.69 3.21 1.05
C GLU A 47 11.07 3.25 0.37
N ALA A 48 11.39 2.24 -0.43
CA ALA A 48 12.62 2.22 -1.23
C ALA A 48 12.60 3.23 -2.40
N LEU A 49 11.45 3.84 -2.70
CA LEU A 49 11.26 4.77 -3.80
C LEU A 49 11.14 6.21 -3.30
N ASN A 50 11.66 7.15 -4.09
CA ASN A 50 11.32 8.56 -3.91
C ASN A 50 9.86 8.84 -4.28
N ARG A 51 9.33 10.00 -3.86
CA ARG A 51 7.91 10.35 -4.05
C ARG A 51 7.44 10.22 -5.50
N ASP A 52 8.20 10.76 -6.46
CA ASP A 52 7.83 10.69 -7.88
C ASP A 52 7.75 9.25 -8.39
N ALA A 53 8.69 8.40 -7.96
CA ALA A 53 8.70 6.99 -8.31
C ALA A 53 7.56 6.20 -7.62
N GLN A 54 7.15 6.59 -6.41
CA GLN A 54 5.96 6.03 -5.76
C GLN A 54 4.70 6.33 -6.59
N HIS A 55 4.47 7.61 -6.93
CA HIS A 55 3.35 8.03 -7.80
C HIS A 55 3.35 7.28 -9.13
N ALA A 56 4.51 7.20 -9.79
CA ALA A 56 4.63 6.50 -11.08
C ALA A 56 4.33 4.99 -10.96
N THR A 57 4.75 4.35 -9.87
CA THR A 57 4.51 2.92 -9.62
C THR A 57 3.02 2.65 -9.38
N ILE A 58 2.38 3.47 -8.55
CA ILE A 58 0.94 3.36 -8.25
C ILE A 58 0.10 3.65 -9.50
N ALA A 59 0.44 4.69 -10.26
CA ALA A 59 -0.24 5.02 -11.51
C ALA A 59 -0.19 3.88 -12.55
N LYS A 60 0.97 3.21 -12.68
CA LYS A 60 1.11 2.03 -13.54
C LYS A 60 0.20 0.89 -13.08
N PHE A 61 0.14 0.63 -11.78
CA PHE A 61 -0.77 -0.38 -11.23
C PHE A 61 -2.23 -0.06 -11.56
N ILE A 62 -2.67 1.19 -11.37
CA ILE A 62 -4.03 1.63 -11.71
C ILE A 62 -4.30 1.41 -13.21
N GLN A 63 -3.39 1.85 -14.09
CA GLN A 63 -3.53 1.71 -15.54
C GLN A 63 -3.65 0.25 -15.97
N MET A 64 -2.85 -0.65 -15.38
CA MET A 64 -2.92 -2.09 -15.66
C MET A 64 -4.28 -2.67 -15.26
N ASN A 65 -4.80 -2.32 -14.08
CA ASN A 65 -6.10 -2.81 -13.60
C ASN A 65 -7.27 -2.29 -14.46
N LEU A 66 -7.25 -1.02 -14.87
CA LEU A 66 -8.25 -0.46 -15.78
C LEU A 66 -8.22 -1.17 -17.15
N THR A 67 -7.02 -1.41 -17.69
CA THR A 67 -6.86 -2.11 -18.97
C THR A 67 -7.32 -3.56 -18.90
N GLN A 68 -7.08 -4.25 -17.78
CA GLN A 68 -7.54 -5.63 -17.59
C GLN A 68 -9.06 -5.72 -17.42
N ASN A 69 -9.68 -4.77 -16.72
CA ASN A 69 -11.13 -4.73 -16.56
C ASN A 69 -11.85 -4.40 -17.87
N ALA A 70 -11.24 -3.62 -18.76
CA ALA A 70 -11.81 -3.32 -20.09
C ALA A 70 -11.79 -4.50 -21.08
N ARG A 71 -11.05 -5.59 -20.76
CA ARG A 71 -10.93 -6.79 -21.61
C ARG A 71 -11.79 -7.97 -21.15
N LYS A 72 -12.51 -7.83 -20.03
CA LYS A 72 -13.47 -8.81 -19.52
C LYS A 72 -14.88 -8.44 -19.96
#